data_AF-A0A2I1HHT3-F1
#
_entry.id   AF-A0A2I1HHT3-F1
#
_cell.length_a   1.000
_cell.length_b   1.000
_cell.length_c   1.000
_cell.angle_alpha   90.00
_cell.angle_beta   90.00
_cell.angle_gamma   90.00
#
_symmetry.space_group_name_H-M   'P 1'
#
loop_
_entity.id
_entity.type
_entity.pdbx_description
1 polymer ?
#
loop_
_entity_poly.entity_id
_entity_poly.type
_entity_poly.pdbx_seq_one_letter_code
_entity_poly.pdbx_strand_id
1 'polypeptide(L)'
;MNDYAKLEHKMNFFNMHIDKKWKLPSGDYVEDILYEHAKDLQYEDQLHSFIIDTSNNAIMDLFKDVDHDYIIIYNASPEPELSDELINYLMRYRKF
;
A
#
# COMPACT_ATOMS: atom_id res chain seq x y z
N MET A 1 11.22 9.13 9.67
CA MET A 1 12.07 9.36 8.49
C MET A 1 13.02 10.51 8.72
N ASN A 2 14.21 10.45 8.12
CA ASN A 2 15.10 11.60 8.03
C ASN A 2 14.53 12.67 7.07
N ASP A 3 15.10 13.87 7.07
CA ASP A 3 14.57 14.99 6.29
C ASP A 3 14.63 14.75 4.77
N TYR A 4 15.63 14.00 4.29
CA TYR A 4 15.75 13.64 2.88
C TYR A 4 14.60 12.74 2.43
N ALA A 5 14.27 11.70 3.19
CA ALA A 5 13.18 10.78 2.89
C ALA A 5 11.81 11.48 2.96
N LYS A 6 11.61 12.41 3.90
CA LYS A 6 10.41 13.26 3.94
C LYS A 6 10.29 14.13 2.69
N LEU A 7 11.39 14.74 2.26
CA LEU A 7 11.43 15.57 1.05
C LEU A 7 11.17 14.74 -0.21
N GLU A 8 11.76 13.56 -0.31
CA GLU A 8 11.57 12.65 -1.43
C GLU A 8 10.12 12.17 -1.53
N HIS A 9 9.53 11.68 -0.44
CA HIS A 9 8.12 11.28 -0.41
C HIS A 9 7.19 12.42 -0.83
N LYS A 10 7.44 13.63 -0.31
CA LYS A 10 6.73 14.86 -0.69
C LYS A 10 6.85 15.13 -2.20
N MET A 11 8.05 15.09 -2.75
CA MET A 11 8.26 15.35 -4.19
C MET A 11 7.62 14.28 -5.07
N ASN A 12 7.69 13.02 -4.67
CA ASN A 12 7.06 11.91 -5.38
C ASN A 12 5.53 12.10 -5.46
N PHE A 13 4.91 12.54 -4.35
CA PHE A 13 3.48 12.84 -4.33
C PHE A 13 3.12 14.06 -5.21
N PHE A 14 3.81 15.20 -5.04
CA PHE A 14 3.48 16.42 -5.79
C PHE A 14 3.76 16.33 -7.29
N ASN A 15 4.72 15.51 -7.70
CA ASN A 15 5.02 15.27 -9.12
C ASN A 15 4.11 14.21 -9.76
N MET A 16 3.24 13.56 -8.98
CA MET A 16 2.33 12.54 -9.49
C MET A 16 1.17 13.19 -10.24
N HIS A 17 1.06 12.90 -11.54
CA HIS A 17 -0.07 13.34 -12.34
C HIS A 17 -1.35 12.60 -11.94
N ILE A 18 -2.49 13.30 -11.98
CA ILE A 18 -3.77 12.80 -11.45
C ILE A 18 -4.30 11.54 -12.17
N ASP A 19 -3.93 11.34 -13.43
CA ASP A 19 -4.28 10.15 -14.21
C ASP A 19 -3.54 8.88 -13.74
N LYS A 20 -2.46 9.04 -12.97
CA LYS A 20 -1.72 7.94 -12.34
C LYS A 20 -2.20 7.63 -10.93
N LYS A 21 -3.05 8.48 -10.35
CA LYS A 21 -3.63 8.25 -9.03
C LYS A 21 -4.78 7.26 -9.13
N TRP A 22 -4.86 6.36 -8.17
CA TRP A 22 -5.92 5.38 -8.13
C TRP A 22 -7.20 5.99 -7.54
N LYS A 23 -8.17 6.26 -8.42
CA LYS A 23 -9.48 6.79 -8.04
C LYS A 23 -10.40 5.69 -7.53
N LEU A 24 -10.97 5.91 -6.35
CA LEU A 24 -11.91 5.02 -5.68
C LEU A 24 -13.37 5.31 -6.07
N PRO A 25 -14.30 4.35 -5.89
CA PRO A 25 -15.74 4.54 -6.10
C PRO A 25 -16.34 5.74 -5.35
N SER A 26 -15.85 6.03 -4.15
CA SER A 26 -16.26 7.21 -3.37
C SER A 26 -15.87 8.56 -4.01
N GLY A 27 -14.98 8.53 -5.00
CA GLY A 27 -14.44 9.71 -5.69
C GLY A 27 -13.08 10.17 -5.15
N ASP A 28 -12.63 9.62 -4.02
CA ASP A 28 -11.32 9.94 -3.44
C ASP A 28 -10.17 9.24 -4.18
N TYR A 29 -8.95 9.71 -3.96
CA TYR A 29 -7.73 9.11 -4.51
C TYR A 29 -6.94 8.42 -3.40
N VAL A 30 -6.49 7.19 -3.66
CA VAL A 30 -5.72 6.41 -2.69
C VAL A 30 -4.46 7.14 -2.24
N GLU A 31 -3.68 7.66 -3.19
CA GLU A 31 -2.39 8.30 -2.89
C GLU A 31 -2.57 9.58 -2.06
N ASP A 32 -3.71 10.27 -2.19
CA ASP A 32 -4.02 11.46 -1.38
C ASP A 32 -4.27 11.07 0.08
N ILE A 33 -5.09 10.03 0.31
CA ILE A 33 -5.39 9.51 1.66
C ILE A 33 -4.11 9.02 2.33
N LEU A 34 -3.29 8.24 1.61
CA LEU A 34 -2.05 7.68 2.14
C LEU A 34 -1.01 8.75 2.44
N TYR A 35 -0.83 9.73 1.54
CA TYR A 35 0.10 10.83 1.76
C TYR A 35 -0.29 11.67 2.98
N GLU A 36 -1.57 12.03 3.10
CA GLU A 36 -2.06 12.84 4.21
C GLU A 36 -1.87 12.14 5.56
N HIS A 37 -2.01 10.81 5.61
CA HIS A 37 -1.72 10.03 6.80
C HIS A 37 -0.21 9.88 7.07
N ALA A 38 0.57 9.54 6.03
CA ALA A 38 1.97 9.15 6.17
C ALA A 38 2.92 10.33 6.41
N LYS A 39 2.61 11.54 5.90
CA LYS A 39 3.51 12.71 5.95
C LYS A 39 4.01 13.07 7.35
N ASP A 40 3.23 12.78 8.38
CA ASP A 40 3.51 13.12 9.78
C ASP A 40 4.06 11.94 10.60
N LEU A 41 4.20 10.75 10.00
CA LEU A 41 4.74 9.58 10.66
C LEU A 41 6.22 9.78 11.04
N GLN A 42 6.55 9.40 12.28
CA GLN A 42 7.90 9.56 12.82
C GLN A 42 8.91 8.61 12.19
N TYR A 43 8.46 7.45 11.73
CA TYR A 43 9.28 6.40 11.13
C TYR A 43 8.85 6.12 9.70
N GLU A 44 9.74 5.50 8.94
CA GLU A 44 9.38 5.00 7.62
C GLU A 44 8.35 3.88 7.76
N ASP A 45 7.43 3.85 6.81
CA ASP A 45 6.26 2.98 6.78
C ASP A 45 5.92 2.69 5.32
N GLN A 46 5.34 1.53 5.03
CA GLN A 46 4.94 1.10 3.70
C GLN A 46 4.01 2.10 2.98
N LEU A 47 3.23 2.89 3.73
CA LEU A 47 2.37 3.92 3.17
C LEU A 47 3.16 5.01 2.42
N HIS A 48 4.43 5.24 2.76
CA HIS A 48 5.30 6.18 2.04
C HIS A 48 5.61 5.73 0.60
N SER A 49 5.46 4.42 0.34
CA SER A 49 5.60 3.80 -0.99
C SER A 49 4.24 3.49 -1.63
N PHE A 50 3.14 4.04 -1.10
CA PHE A 50 1.77 3.82 -1.56
C PHE A 50 1.34 2.34 -1.54
N ILE A 51 1.89 1.56 -0.61
CA ILE A 51 1.53 0.14 -0.41
C ILE A 51 0.45 0.06 0.67
N ILE A 52 -0.66 -0.59 0.34
CA ILE A 52 -1.76 -0.87 1.27
C ILE A 52 -1.62 -2.32 1.77
N ASP A 53 -1.53 -2.50 3.08
CA ASP A 53 -1.74 -3.81 3.71
C ASP A 53 -3.23 -3.98 4.01
N THR A 54 -3.91 -4.75 3.16
CA THR A 54 -5.36 -5.00 3.26
C THR A 54 -5.73 -5.90 4.44
N SER A 55 -4.76 -6.51 5.13
CA SER A 55 -4.98 -7.27 6.36
C SER A 55 -4.93 -6.40 7.62
N ASN A 56 -4.45 -5.15 7.49
CA ASN A 56 -4.34 -4.20 8.59
C ASN A 56 -5.57 -3.29 8.65
N ASN A 57 -6.47 -3.59 9.60
CA ASN A 57 -7.70 -2.82 9.80
C ASN A 57 -7.44 -1.33 10.03
N ALA A 58 -6.37 -0.94 10.74
CA ALA A 58 -6.09 0.48 11.00
C ALA A 58 -5.75 1.26 9.71
N ILE A 59 -5.20 0.58 8.70
CA ILE A 59 -4.98 1.17 7.37
C ILE A 59 -6.29 1.18 6.58
N MET A 60 -7.07 0.10 6.64
CA MET A 60 -8.38 0.03 5.96
C MET A 60 -9.37 1.08 6.48
N ASP A 61 -9.30 1.41 7.77
CA ASP A 61 -10.11 2.44 8.43
C ASP A 61 -9.81 3.86 7.93
N LEU A 62 -8.73 4.08 7.17
CA LEU A 62 -8.46 5.35 6.49
C LEU A 62 -9.41 5.59 5.31
N PHE A 63 -10.01 4.53 4.77
CA PHE A 63 -10.87 4.55 3.61
C PHE A 63 -12.34 4.43 4.01
N LYS A 64 -13.24 4.92 3.16
CA LYS A 64 -14.68 4.75 3.36
C LYS A 64 -15.06 3.29 3.13
N ASP A 65 -16.04 2.79 3.89
CA ASP A 65 -16.54 1.40 3.78
C ASP A 65 -16.91 1.00 2.35
N VAL A 66 -17.45 1.94 1.54
CA VAL A 66 -17.82 1.70 0.14
C VAL A 66 -16.61 1.35 -0.76
N ASP A 67 -15.41 1.72 -0.35
CA ASP A 67 -14.18 1.49 -1.11
C ASP A 67 -13.44 0.22 -0.67
N HIS A 68 -13.76 -0.37 0.49
CA HIS A 68 -13.01 -1.49 1.07
C HIS A 68 -12.98 -2.71 0.15
N ASP A 69 -14.15 -3.16 -0.31
CA ASP A 69 -14.25 -4.29 -1.23
C ASP A 69 -13.49 -4.01 -2.52
N TYR A 70 -13.61 -2.79 -3.06
CA TYR A 70 -12.92 -2.40 -4.27
C TYR A 70 -11.40 -2.45 -4.12
N ILE A 71 -10.87 -1.97 -2.99
CA ILE A 71 -9.43 -2.02 -2.69
C ILE A 71 -8.93 -3.47 -2.63
N ILE A 72 -9.72 -4.38 -2.06
CA ILE A 72 -9.33 -5.78 -1.88
C ILE A 72 -9.37 -6.56 -3.20
N ILE A 73 -10.38 -6.33 -4.04
CA ILE A 73 -10.64 -7.18 -5.21
C ILE A 73 -10.12 -6.61 -6.53
N TYR A 74 -9.92 -5.29 -6.62
CA TYR A 74 -9.56 -4.65 -7.88
C TYR A 74 -8.18 -5.10 -8.34
N ASN A 75 -8.13 -5.67 -9.55
CA ASN A 75 -6.90 -6.19 -10.14
C ASN A 75 -6.17 -7.22 -9.26
N ALA A 76 -6.89 -7.88 -8.35
CA ALA A 76 -6.35 -8.96 -7.55
C ALA A 76 -5.93 -10.10 -8.48
N SER A 77 -4.63 -10.36 -8.53
CA SER A 77 -4.10 -11.51 -9.25
C SER A 77 -4.42 -12.78 -8.46
N PRO A 78 -4.71 -13.91 -9.14
CA PRO A 78 -4.76 -15.19 -8.45
C PRO A 78 -3.42 -15.45 -7.76
N GLU A 79 -3.47 -16.16 -6.64
CA GLU A 79 -2.26 -16.56 -5.94
C GLU A 79 -1.35 -17.33 -6.91
N PRO A 80 -0.05 -16.98 -6.99
CA PRO A 80 0.86 -17.67 -7.90
C PRO A 80 1.00 -19.13 -7.48
N GLU A 81 0.91 -20.04 -8.45
CA GLU A 81 1.22 -21.44 -8.20
C GLU A 81 2.73 -21.59 -7.91
N LEU A 82 3.05 -22.02 -6.69
CA LEU A 82 4.42 -22.33 -6.29
C LEU A 82 4.69 -23.81 -6.55
N SER A 83 5.83 -24.11 -7.17
CA SER A 83 6.26 -25.51 -7.34
C SER A 83 6.57 -26.15 -5.99
N ASP A 84 6.34 -27.46 -5.87
CA ASP A 84 6.67 -28.22 -4.65
C ASP A 84 8.15 -28.07 -4.26
N GLU A 85 9.05 -27.96 -5.23
CA GLU A 85 10.47 -27.71 -5.00
C GLU A 85 10.70 -26.38 -4.28
N LEU A 86 10.06 -25.30 -4.76
CA LEU A 86 10.18 -23.98 -4.16
C LEU A 86 9.54 -23.94 -2.76
N ILE A 87 8.37 -24.58 -2.58
CA ILE A 87 7.73 -24.70 -1.26
C ILE A 87 8.67 -25.41 -0.28
N ASN A 88 9.25 -26.54 -0.68
CA ASN A 88 10.20 -27.28 0.15
C ASN A 88 11.44 -26.44 0.50
N TYR A 89 11.95 -25.66 -0.45
CA TYR A 89 13.07 -24.74 -0.22
C TYR A 89 12.71 -23.65 0.79
N LEU A 90 11.55 -23.00 0.65
CA LEU A 90 11.08 -21.98 1.59
C LEU A 90 10.91 -22.55 3.00
N MET A 91 10.31 -23.74 3.11
CA MET A 91 10.08 -24.40 4.39
C MET A 91 11.38 -24.78 5.11
N ARG A 92 12.47 -25.05 4.39
CA ARG A 92 13.79 -25.36 5.00
C ARG A 92 14.34 -24.22 5.86
N TYR A 93 14.02 -22.97 5.52
CA TYR A 93 14.56 -21.78 6.20
C TYR A 93 13.52 -21.10 7.10
N ARG A 94 12.31 -21.65 7.19
CA ARG A 94 11.29 -21.18 8.13
C ARG A 94 11.77 -21.49 9.56
N LYS A 95 12.28 -20.47 10.25
CA LYS A 95 12.54 -20.56 11.69
C LYS A 95 11.21 -20.48 12.46
N PHE A 96 11.04 -21.39 13.41
CA PHE A 96 9.96 -21.35 14.41
C PHE A 96 10.36 -20.42 15.56
#